data_AF-A0A0H2U2B4-F1
#
_entry.id   AF-A0A0H2U2B4-F1
#
_cell.length_a   1.000
_cell.length_b   1.000
_cell.length_c   1.000
_cell.angle_alpha   90.00
_cell.angle_beta   90.00
_cell.angle_gamma   90.00
#
_symmetry.space_group_name_H-M   'P 1'
#
loop_
_entity.id
_entity.type
_entity.pdbx_description
1 polymer ?
#
loop_
_entity_poly.entity_id
_entity_poly.type
_entity_poly.pdbx_seq_one_letter_code
_entity_poly.pdbx_strand_id
1 'polypeptide(L)'
;MGFSGSRAVSTPARLLLRTLLPSFIADLMWPEHQKKPGWRSHPTSYLDGLRGIASFIVFFCHYTEENHRYMVPSYGLNPDGQASSLLQLPFLRIFFSGRPMVHVFFVISGFVLSHKPLRALHSGGNNLERCAAALSSSAFRRPFRLFGPCAVETLIIAAFCQLGWLHKPLPALSTQLWVWEDVMFHSITWPWAWDADLRPGYDVHLWTIPIEFAHSMLLFLVILLLARVKFRVRQVATIGLMVYCLCCGKWAAFEFLGGMWLAEMRI
;
A
#
# COMPACT_ATOMS: atom_id res chain seq x y z
N MET A 1 -26.52 -54.37 -13.92
CA MET A 1 -26.96 -53.24 -13.07
C MET A 1 -25.75 -52.81 -12.24
N GLY A 2 -24.97 -51.78 -12.53
CA GLY A 2 -25.27 -50.53 -13.24
C GLY A 2 -25.35 -49.36 -12.26
N PHE A 3 -24.27 -49.06 -11.53
CA PHE A 3 -24.08 -47.75 -10.85
C PHE A 3 -22.61 -47.33 -10.93
N SER A 4 -22.19 -46.90 -12.12
CA SER A 4 -21.02 -46.04 -12.30
C SER A 4 -21.50 -44.60 -12.13
N GLY A 5 -21.22 -44.02 -10.97
CA GLY A 5 -21.64 -42.68 -10.58
C GLY A 5 -20.45 -41.76 -10.30
N SER A 6 -19.33 -41.89 -11.01
CA SER A 6 -18.27 -40.89 -10.97
C SER A 6 -18.69 -39.71 -11.84
N ARG A 7 -19.40 -38.74 -11.25
CA ARG A 7 -19.63 -37.45 -11.89
C ARG A 7 -18.27 -36.77 -12.06
N ALA A 8 -17.73 -36.85 -13.28
CA ALA A 8 -16.66 -36.00 -13.74
C ALA A 8 -17.12 -34.54 -13.65
N VAL A 9 -16.85 -33.89 -12.52
CA VAL A 9 -16.97 -32.45 -12.37
C VAL A 9 -16.11 -31.82 -13.46
N SER A 10 -16.76 -31.07 -14.34
CA SER A 10 -16.19 -30.46 -15.54
C SER A 10 -14.89 -29.71 -15.21
N THR A 11 -13.90 -29.88 -16.08
CA THR A 11 -12.57 -29.26 -16.04
C THR A 11 -12.56 -27.76 -15.67
N PRO A 12 -13.48 -26.90 -16.16
CA PRO A 12 -13.53 -25.48 -15.78
C PRO A 12 -13.99 -25.23 -14.34
N ALA A 13 -14.96 -26.00 -13.82
CA ALA A 13 -15.43 -25.87 -12.45
C ALA A 13 -14.33 -26.27 -11.46
N ARG A 14 -13.55 -27.30 -11.80
CA ARG A 14 -12.33 -27.67 -11.04
C ARG A 14 -11.29 -26.56 -11.08
N LEU A 15 -11.07 -25.90 -12.22
CA LEU A 15 -10.14 -24.76 -12.33
C LEU A 15 -10.59 -23.56 -11.50
N LEU A 16 -11.88 -23.20 -11.55
CA LEU A 16 -12.46 -22.12 -10.75
C LEU A 16 -12.37 -22.40 -9.24
N LEU A 17 -12.74 -23.62 -8.81
CA LEU A 17 -12.59 -24.02 -7.40
C LEU A 17 -11.11 -23.97 -6.98
N ARG A 18 -10.19 -24.44 -7.84
CA ARG A 18 -8.74 -24.40 -7.61
C ARG A 18 -8.19 -22.99 -7.47
N THR A 19 -8.72 -22.01 -8.21
CA THR A 19 -8.28 -20.61 -8.11
C THR A 19 -8.83 -19.88 -6.89
N LEU A 20 -9.97 -20.32 -6.36
CA LEU A 20 -10.63 -19.69 -5.23
C LEU A 20 -10.20 -20.26 -3.88
N LEU A 21 -9.63 -21.47 -3.86
CA LEU A 21 -9.11 -22.08 -2.64
C LEU A 21 -7.76 -21.47 -2.26
N PRO A 22 -7.53 -21.17 -0.97
CA PRO A 22 -6.21 -20.84 -0.47
C PRO A 22 -5.21 -21.93 -0.84
N SER A 23 -3.98 -21.53 -1.21
CA SER A 23 -2.98 -22.45 -1.76
C SER A 23 -2.73 -23.65 -0.86
N PHE A 24 -2.71 -23.48 0.46
CA PHE A 24 -2.51 -24.60 1.40
C PHE A 24 -3.64 -25.65 1.36
N ILE A 25 -4.89 -25.26 1.09
CA ILE A 25 -6.03 -26.19 0.95
C ILE A 25 -6.01 -26.83 -0.43
N ALA A 26 -5.69 -26.05 -1.46
CA ALA A 26 -5.53 -26.56 -2.82
C ALA A 26 -4.40 -27.60 -2.91
N ASP A 27 -3.30 -27.37 -2.20
CA ASP A 27 -2.14 -28.27 -2.12
C ASP A 27 -2.46 -29.57 -1.37
N LEU A 28 -3.30 -29.48 -0.32
CA LEU A 28 -3.80 -30.63 0.43
C LEU A 28 -4.77 -31.49 -0.42
N MET A 29 -5.63 -30.86 -1.21
CA MET A 29 -6.64 -31.57 -2.02
C MET A 29 -6.12 -32.06 -3.38
N TRP A 30 -5.06 -31.44 -3.92
CA TRP A 30 -4.46 -31.84 -5.19
C TRP A 30 -2.92 -31.94 -5.08
N PRO A 31 -2.39 -33.09 -4.61
CA PRO A 31 -0.95 -33.34 -4.44
C PRO A 31 -0.12 -33.18 -5.73
N GLU A 32 -0.76 -33.32 -6.90
CA GLU A 32 -0.20 -33.03 -8.23
C GLU A 32 0.38 -31.59 -8.33
N HIS A 33 -0.03 -30.69 -7.43
CA HIS A 33 0.42 -29.30 -7.32
C HIS A 33 1.85 -29.14 -6.76
N GLN A 34 2.40 -30.17 -6.11
CA GLN A 34 3.73 -30.09 -5.47
C GLN A 34 4.90 -29.85 -6.43
N LYS A 35 4.66 -29.83 -7.75
CA LYS A 35 5.67 -29.44 -8.75
C LYS A 35 5.82 -27.93 -8.96
N LYS A 36 5.27 -27.08 -8.08
CA LYS A 36 5.68 -25.66 -8.07
C LYS A 36 7.13 -25.58 -7.60
N PRO A 37 8.02 -24.84 -8.31
CA PRO A 37 9.34 -24.56 -7.77
C PRO A 37 9.17 -23.92 -6.39
N GLY A 38 9.90 -24.43 -5.39
CA GLY A 38 9.84 -23.93 -4.02
C GLY A 38 9.89 -22.40 -3.98
N TRP A 39 9.25 -21.81 -2.97
CA TRP A 39 9.14 -20.36 -2.80
C TRP A 39 10.45 -19.64 -3.14
N ARG A 40 10.48 -18.91 -4.26
CA ARG A 40 11.67 -18.18 -4.69
C ARG A 40 11.78 -16.93 -3.83
N SER A 41 12.59 -16.99 -2.79
CA SER A 41 12.92 -15.83 -1.97
C SER A 41 13.71 -14.82 -2.82
N HIS A 42 13.10 -13.68 -3.09
CA HIS A 42 13.80 -12.55 -3.69
C HIS A 42 14.60 -11.80 -2.60
N PRO A 43 15.68 -11.08 -2.95
CA PRO A 43 16.46 -10.32 -1.98
C PRO A 43 15.66 -9.27 -1.19
N THR A 44 14.47 -8.89 -1.65
CA THR A 44 13.57 -7.92 -0.99
C THR A 44 12.34 -8.59 -0.37
N SER A 45 12.23 -9.92 -0.35
CA SER A 45 11.04 -10.63 0.18
C SER A 45 10.75 -10.34 1.65
N TYR A 46 11.76 -10.01 2.44
CA TYR A 46 11.56 -9.59 3.85
C TYR A 46 10.72 -8.30 3.96
N LEU A 47 10.76 -7.41 2.95
CA LEU A 47 9.95 -6.19 2.92
C LEU A 47 8.48 -6.49 2.62
N ASP A 48 8.19 -7.60 1.95
CA ASP A 48 6.81 -8.05 1.75
C ASP A 48 6.25 -8.63 3.06
N GLY A 49 7.08 -9.37 3.82
CA GLY A 49 6.73 -9.84 5.16
C GLY A 49 6.49 -8.68 6.14
N LEU A 50 7.38 -7.68 6.15
CA LEU A 50 7.22 -6.49 6.99
C LEU A 50 5.94 -5.71 6.66
N ARG A 51 5.62 -5.57 5.37
CA ARG A 51 4.35 -4.97 4.92
C ARG A 51 3.14 -5.77 5.42
N GLY A 52 3.19 -7.10 5.36
CA GLY A 52 2.13 -7.96 5.88
C GLY A 52 1.87 -7.75 7.38
N ILE A 53 2.94 -7.67 8.18
CA ILE A 53 2.83 -7.39 9.63
C ILE A 53 2.22 -6.00 9.86
N ALA A 54 2.70 -4.98 9.14
CA ALA A 54 2.17 -3.62 9.24
C ALA A 54 0.69 -3.55 8.86
N SER A 55 0.27 -4.26 7.80
CA SER A 55 -1.15 -4.31 7.38
C SER A 55 -2.03 -4.98 8.42
N PHE A 56 -1.53 -6.02 9.08
CA PHE A 56 -2.25 -6.69 10.16
C PHE A 56 -2.42 -5.78 11.40
N ILE A 57 -1.42 -4.97 11.73
CA ILE A 57 -1.53 -3.96 12.78
C ILE A 57 -2.52 -2.86 12.40
N VAL A 58 -2.53 -2.39 11.14
CA VAL A 58 -3.53 -1.41 10.65
C VAL A 58 -4.95 -1.97 10.75
N PHE A 59 -5.15 -3.24 10.43
CA PHE A 59 -6.43 -3.91 10.64
C PHE A 59 -6.90 -3.83 12.10
N PHE A 60 -6.02 -4.18 13.06
CA PHE A 60 -6.34 -4.03 14.48
C PHE A 60 -6.58 -2.59 14.89
N CYS A 61 -5.87 -1.63 14.29
CA CYS A 61 -6.10 -0.20 14.53
C CYS A 61 -7.53 0.19 14.19
N HIS A 62 -8.00 -0.10 12.97
CA HIS A 62 -9.37 0.25 12.58
C HIS A 62 -10.43 -0.51 13.40
N TYR A 63 -10.17 -1.79 13.70
CA TYR A 63 -11.04 -2.53 14.61
C TYR A 63 -11.12 -1.89 16.00
N THR A 64 -10.00 -1.40 16.54
CA THR A 64 -9.92 -0.75 17.86
C THR A 64 -10.54 0.64 17.83
N GLU A 65 -10.30 1.42 16.77
CA GLU A 65 -10.87 2.76 16.59
C GLU A 65 -12.40 2.75 16.52
N GLU A 66 -13.00 1.74 15.89
CA GLU A 66 -14.46 1.61 15.78
C GLU A 66 -15.09 0.97 17.02
N ASN A 67 -14.50 -0.11 17.56
CA ASN A 67 -15.14 -0.91 18.62
C ASN A 67 -14.65 -0.57 20.04
N HIS A 68 -13.47 0.03 20.18
CA HIS A 68 -12.79 0.24 21.47
C HIS A 68 -12.21 1.66 21.56
N ARG A 69 -13.04 2.68 21.28
CA ARG A 69 -12.64 4.10 21.22
C ARG A 69 -11.88 4.60 22.46
N TYR A 70 -12.14 4.02 23.64
CA TYR A 70 -11.45 4.35 24.89
C TYR A 70 -9.95 3.97 24.89
N MET A 71 -9.51 3.10 23.97
CA MET A 71 -8.09 2.71 23.83
C MET A 71 -7.31 3.61 22.85
N VAL A 72 -8.00 4.46 22.09
CA VAL A 72 -7.39 5.34 21.07
C VAL A 72 -6.46 6.42 21.68
N PRO A 73 -6.81 7.07 22.82
CA PRO A 73 -5.92 8.03 23.44
C PRO A 73 -4.64 7.37 23.94
N SER A 74 -3.55 8.14 24.02
CA SER A 74 -2.32 7.69 24.66
C SER A 74 -2.52 7.57 26.18
N TYR A 75 -1.72 6.71 26.82
CA TYR A 75 -1.72 6.57 28.28
C TYR A 75 -1.64 7.94 28.98
N GLY A 76 -2.53 8.20 29.92
CA GLY A 76 -2.61 9.46 30.68
C GLY A 76 -3.35 10.60 29.97
N LEU A 77 -3.79 10.40 28.71
CA LEU A 77 -4.48 11.42 27.91
C LEU A 77 -5.93 11.04 27.57
N ASN A 78 -6.55 10.17 28.36
CA ASN A 78 -7.95 9.80 28.15
C ASN A 78 -8.86 11.01 28.46
N PRO A 79 -9.92 11.22 27.65
CA PRO A 79 -10.93 12.24 27.93
C PRO A 79 -11.59 12.00 29.29
N ASP A 80 -12.09 13.09 29.89
CA ASP A 80 -12.95 13.06 31.08
C ASP A 80 -12.36 12.35 32.31
N GLY A 81 -11.02 12.30 32.40
CA GLY A 81 -10.32 11.70 33.53
C GLY A 81 -10.44 10.17 33.62
N GLN A 82 -10.84 9.50 32.53
CA GLN A 82 -10.97 8.05 32.51
C GLN A 82 -9.62 7.36 32.76
N ALA A 83 -9.61 6.31 33.58
CA ALA A 83 -8.41 5.56 33.91
C ALA A 83 -7.76 4.95 32.65
N SER A 84 -6.45 5.06 32.53
CA SER A 84 -5.71 4.49 31.40
C SER A 84 -5.44 3.01 31.58
N SER A 85 -5.55 2.26 30.48
CA SER A 85 -5.16 0.86 30.43
C SER A 85 -3.65 0.74 30.20
N LEU A 86 -3.03 -0.29 30.78
CA LEU A 86 -1.63 -0.62 30.53
C LEU A 86 -1.35 -0.87 29.04
N LEU A 87 -2.34 -1.31 28.27
CA LEU A 87 -2.21 -1.48 26.82
C LEU A 87 -1.94 -0.17 26.08
N GLN A 88 -2.32 0.98 26.65
CA GLN A 88 -2.07 2.31 26.07
C GLN A 88 -0.63 2.80 26.27
N LEU A 89 0.18 2.07 27.05
CA LEU A 89 1.59 2.41 27.28
C LEU A 89 2.38 2.44 25.97
N PRO A 90 3.48 3.22 25.92
CA PRO A 90 4.41 3.17 24.80
C PRO A 90 4.87 1.72 24.56
N PHE A 91 5.17 1.40 23.30
CA PHE A 91 5.51 0.05 22.80
C PHE A 91 4.35 -0.95 22.75
N LEU A 92 3.57 -1.11 23.82
CA LEU A 92 2.41 -2.04 23.80
C LEU A 92 1.33 -1.57 22.82
N ARG A 93 1.08 -0.26 22.75
CA ARG A 93 0.13 0.29 21.78
C ARG A 93 0.49 0.07 20.31
N ILE A 94 1.74 -0.28 19.99
CA ILE A 94 2.18 -0.47 18.60
C ILE A 94 1.36 -1.58 17.94
N PHE A 95 0.93 -2.60 18.68
CA PHE A 95 0.14 -3.72 18.14
C PHE A 95 -1.24 -3.32 17.62
N PHE A 96 -1.76 -2.16 18.02
CA PHE A 96 -3.06 -1.65 17.60
C PHE A 96 -3.02 -0.17 17.15
N SER A 97 -1.82 0.37 16.87
CA SER A 97 -1.67 1.76 16.41
C SER A 97 -1.28 1.78 14.93
N GLY A 98 -2.20 2.25 14.08
CA GLY A 98 -2.03 2.27 12.63
C GLY A 98 -1.16 3.42 12.12
N ARG A 99 -1.15 4.57 12.80
CA ARG A 99 -0.38 5.75 12.36
C ARG A 99 1.10 5.46 12.11
N PRO A 100 1.86 4.82 13.03
CA PRO A 100 3.25 4.44 12.78
C PRO A 100 3.41 3.47 11.59
N MET A 101 2.44 2.58 11.35
CA MET A 101 2.50 1.62 10.26
C MET A 101 2.40 2.30 8.89
N VAL A 102 1.61 3.38 8.77
CA VAL A 102 1.56 4.20 7.54
C VAL A 102 2.93 4.76 7.19
N HIS A 103 3.67 5.30 8.17
CA HIS A 103 5.03 5.79 7.97
C HIS A 103 6.00 4.67 7.55
N VAL A 104 5.87 3.48 8.15
CA VAL A 104 6.64 2.30 7.73
C VAL A 104 6.34 1.93 6.27
N PHE A 105 5.08 1.97 5.84
CA PHE A 105 4.73 1.75 4.42
C PHE A 105 5.40 2.74 3.49
N PHE A 106 5.45 4.03 3.85
CA PHE A 106 6.07 5.06 3.00
C PHE A 106 7.58 4.87 2.86
N VAL A 107 8.28 4.55 3.95
CA VAL A 107 9.72 4.20 3.88
C VAL A 107 9.94 2.95 3.02
N ILE A 108 9.13 1.91 3.19
CA ILE A 108 9.24 0.69 2.38
C ILE A 108 8.94 0.97 0.90
N SER A 109 7.94 1.78 0.59
CA SER A 109 7.61 2.19 -0.78
C SER A 109 8.77 2.95 -1.40
N GLY A 110 9.36 3.92 -0.68
CA GLY A 110 10.58 4.62 -1.09
C GLY A 110 11.72 3.65 -1.43
N PHE A 111 11.98 2.68 -0.55
CA PHE A 111 13.02 1.68 -0.74
C PHE A 111 12.79 0.79 -1.96
N VAL A 112 11.61 0.18 -2.08
CA VAL A 112 11.32 -0.80 -3.14
C VAL A 112 11.30 -0.14 -4.52
N LEU A 113 10.74 1.06 -4.62
CA LEU A 113 10.64 1.79 -5.88
C LEU A 113 12.00 2.28 -6.39
N SER A 114 12.91 2.63 -5.49
CA SER A 114 14.23 3.14 -5.83
C SER A 114 15.27 2.03 -6.05
N HIS A 115 15.11 0.85 -5.45
CA HIS A 115 16.10 -0.21 -5.51
C HIS A 115 16.47 -0.65 -6.94
N LYS A 116 15.49 -0.89 -7.82
CA LYS A 116 15.75 -1.29 -9.21
C LYS A 116 16.47 -0.20 -10.03
N PRO A 117 15.99 1.06 -10.08
CA PRO A 117 16.68 2.11 -10.85
C PRO A 117 18.06 2.45 -10.27
N LEU A 118 18.22 2.52 -8.94
CA LEU A 118 19.53 2.75 -8.31
C LEU A 118 20.52 1.62 -8.61
N ARG A 119 20.07 0.36 -8.56
CA ARG A 119 20.92 -0.78 -8.93
C ARG A 119 21.36 -0.73 -10.39
N ALA A 120 20.48 -0.24 -11.29
CA ALA A 120 20.84 -0.02 -12.68
C ALA A 120 21.91 1.06 -12.87
N LEU A 121 21.96 2.09 -12.01
CA LEU A 121 23.01 3.11 -12.03
C LEU A 121 24.40 2.57 -11.63
N HIS A 122 24.43 1.60 -10.72
CA HIS A 122 25.66 0.99 -10.21
C HIS A 122 26.14 -0.19 -11.07
N SER A 123 25.27 -0.75 -11.91
CA SER A 123 25.61 -1.81 -12.85
C SER A 123 26.31 -1.19 -14.06
N GLY A 124 27.62 -1.35 -14.21
CA GLY A 124 28.41 -0.78 -15.34
C GLY A 124 27.81 -1.03 -16.73
N GLY A 125 28.14 -0.18 -17.71
CA GLY A 125 27.55 -0.15 -19.07
C GLY A 125 26.59 1.02 -19.28
N ASN A 126 25.52 0.85 -20.09
CA ASN A 126 24.44 1.83 -20.35
C ASN A 126 23.55 2.08 -19.10
N ASN A 127 24.17 2.48 -17.99
CA ASN A 127 23.58 2.61 -16.67
C ASN A 127 22.40 3.60 -16.63
N LEU A 128 22.52 4.73 -17.32
CA LEU A 128 21.48 5.76 -17.37
C LEU A 128 20.24 5.31 -18.15
N GLU A 129 20.43 4.69 -19.31
CA GLU A 129 19.32 4.22 -20.15
C GLU A 129 18.50 3.17 -19.40
N ARG A 130 19.18 2.23 -18.73
CA ARG A 130 18.54 1.20 -17.90
C ARG A 130 17.81 1.80 -16.69
N CYS A 131 18.39 2.83 -16.08
CA CYS A 131 17.74 3.57 -14.99
C CYS A 131 16.48 4.28 -15.48
N ALA A 132 16.58 5.05 -16.58
CA ALA A 132 15.45 5.76 -17.18
C ALA A 132 14.33 4.80 -17.61
N ALA A 133 14.67 3.67 -18.22
CA ALA A 133 13.71 2.62 -18.57
C ALA A 133 13.04 1.99 -17.34
N ALA A 134 13.78 1.80 -16.24
CA ALA A 134 13.21 1.29 -15.00
C ALA A 134 12.26 2.31 -14.34
N LEU A 135 12.61 3.60 -14.36
CA LEU A 135 11.79 4.69 -13.86
C LEU A 135 10.51 4.87 -14.68
N SER A 136 10.61 5.01 -16.01
CA SER A 136 9.46 5.20 -16.89
C SER A 136 8.46 4.05 -16.80
N SER A 137 8.98 2.81 -16.77
CA SER A 137 8.19 1.60 -16.64
C SER A 137 7.47 1.53 -15.28
N SER A 138 8.12 1.99 -14.21
CA SER A 138 7.53 2.04 -12.87
C SER A 138 6.48 3.15 -12.76
N ALA A 139 6.78 4.34 -13.29
CA ALA A 139 5.87 5.48 -13.33
C ALA A 139 4.58 5.16 -14.10
N PHE A 140 4.69 4.53 -15.28
CA PHE A 140 3.52 4.20 -16.11
C PHE A 140 2.57 3.19 -15.45
N ARG A 141 3.09 2.14 -14.81
CA ARG A 141 2.24 1.08 -14.22
C ARG A 141 1.63 1.45 -12.87
N ARG A 142 2.22 2.41 -12.17
CA ARG A 142 1.88 2.71 -10.78
C ARG A 142 0.47 3.28 -10.58
N PRO A 143 -0.05 4.22 -11.40
CA PRO A 143 -1.43 4.69 -11.30
C PRO A 143 -2.43 3.53 -11.34
N PHE A 144 -2.29 2.63 -12.31
CA PHE A 144 -3.20 1.48 -12.46
C PHE A 144 -3.15 0.53 -11.26
N ARG A 145 -1.96 0.29 -10.70
CA ARG A 145 -1.80 -0.59 -9.54
C ARG A 145 -2.35 0.01 -8.26
N LEU A 146 -2.22 1.33 -8.07
CA LEU A 146 -2.70 2.02 -6.88
C LEU A 146 -4.20 2.31 -6.97
N PHE A 147 -4.64 2.97 -8.04
CA PHE A 147 -6.03 3.43 -8.17
C PHE A 147 -6.99 2.34 -8.63
N GLY A 148 -6.51 1.30 -9.33
CA GLY A 148 -7.36 0.22 -9.84
C GLY A 148 -8.12 -0.52 -8.73
N PRO A 149 -7.43 -1.06 -7.70
CA PRO A 149 -8.09 -1.68 -6.56
C PRO A 149 -9.05 -0.73 -5.83
N CYS A 150 -8.67 0.53 -5.63
CA CYS A 150 -9.51 1.55 -4.98
C CYS A 150 -10.80 1.84 -5.76
N ALA A 151 -10.72 1.89 -7.09
CA ALA A 151 -11.89 2.11 -7.95
C ALA A 151 -12.87 0.93 -7.84
N VAL A 152 -12.36 -0.31 -7.84
CA VAL A 152 -13.20 -1.51 -7.69
C VAL A 152 -13.86 -1.54 -6.31
N GLU A 153 -13.07 -1.32 -5.25
CA GLU A 153 -13.55 -1.30 -3.86
C GLU A 153 -14.66 -0.26 -3.66
N THR A 154 -14.40 1.00 -3.98
CA THR A 154 -15.36 2.09 -3.75
C THR A 154 -16.62 1.93 -4.61
N LEU A 155 -16.50 1.34 -5.81
CA LEU A 155 -17.65 1.03 -6.65
C LEU A 155 -18.51 -0.10 -6.06
N ILE A 156 -17.88 -1.13 -5.46
CA ILE A 156 -18.60 -2.17 -4.70
C ILE A 156 -19.35 -1.56 -3.52
N ILE A 157 -18.71 -0.65 -2.75
CA ILE A 157 -19.35 0.05 -1.64
C ILE A 157 -20.54 0.88 -2.16
N ALA A 158 -20.37 1.62 -3.25
CA ALA A 158 -21.45 2.41 -3.87
C ALA A 158 -22.64 1.53 -4.29
N ALA A 159 -22.37 0.36 -4.87
CA ALA A 159 -23.41 -0.62 -5.22
C ALA A 159 -24.13 -1.15 -3.97
N PHE A 160 -23.40 -1.50 -2.91
CA PHE A 160 -23.99 -1.99 -1.67
C PHE A 160 -24.80 -0.93 -0.92
N CYS A 161 -24.41 0.35 -1.01
CA CYS A 161 -25.23 1.46 -0.54
C CYS A 161 -26.56 1.54 -1.30
N GLN A 162 -26.54 1.43 -2.64
CA GLN A 162 -27.77 1.43 -3.47
C GLN A 162 -28.68 0.23 -3.18
N LEU A 163 -28.11 -0.92 -2.81
CA LEU A 163 -28.86 -2.09 -2.35
C LEU A 163 -29.38 -1.96 -0.90
N GLY A 164 -29.03 -0.89 -0.18
CA GLY A 164 -29.45 -0.66 1.20
C GLY A 164 -28.72 -1.52 2.24
N TRP A 165 -27.55 -2.08 1.91
CA TRP A 165 -26.80 -2.98 2.79
C TRP A 165 -25.79 -2.28 3.70
N LEU A 166 -25.37 -1.06 3.33
CA LEU A 166 -24.37 -0.28 4.06
C LEU A 166 -24.94 1.07 4.49
N HIS A 167 -24.59 2.14 3.77
CA HIS A 167 -25.02 3.51 4.07
C HIS A 167 -26.33 3.86 3.36
N LYS A 168 -26.95 4.97 3.76
CA LYS A 168 -28.18 5.46 3.13
C LYS A 168 -27.94 5.70 1.62
N PRO A 169 -28.77 5.12 0.73
CA PRO A 169 -28.62 5.29 -0.71
C PRO A 169 -28.94 6.72 -1.13
N LEU A 170 -28.25 7.19 -2.17
CA LEU A 170 -28.68 8.38 -2.92
C LEU A 170 -29.96 8.09 -3.73
N PRO A 171 -30.77 9.12 -4.07
CA PRO A 171 -32.11 8.94 -4.65
C PRO A 171 -32.17 8.11 -5.93
N ALA A 172 -31.09 8.10 -6.72
CA ALA A 172 -30.99 7.33 -7.95
C ALA A 172 -29.58 6.72 -8.10
N LEU A 173 -29.51 5.56 -8.78
CA LEU A 173 -28.24 4.91 -9.12
C LEU A 173 -27.31 5.82 -9.93
N SER A 174 -27.87 6.58 -10.88
CA SER A 174 -27.09 7.54 -11.67
C SER A 174 -26.43 8.59 -10.78
N THR A 175 -27.17 9.17 -9.82
CA THR A 175 -26.62 10.12 -8.85
C THR A 175 -25.53 9.47 -7.99
N GLN A 176 -25.70 8.21 -7.59
CA GLN A 176 -24.65 7.48 -6.86
C GLN A 176 -23.37 7.35 -7.69
N LEU A 177 -23.49 7.00 -8.97
CA LEU A 177 -22.35 6.86 -9.86
C LEU A 177 -21.66 8.20 -10.14
N TRP A 178 -22.41 9.29 -10.28
CA TRP A 178 -21.85 10.64 -10.41
C TRP A 178 -21.05 11.06 -9.16
N VAL A 179 -21.59 10.80 -7.97
CA VAL A 179 -20.87 11.10 -6.71
C VAL A 179 -19.65 10.19 -6.54
N TRP A 180 -19.77 8.92 -6.92
CA TRP A 180 -18.62 8.00 -6.93
C TRP A 180 -17.52 8.48 -7.87
N GLU A 181 -17.88 8.90 -9.08
CA GLU A 181 -16.95 9.47 -10.05
C GLU A 181 -16.25 10.70 -9.47
N ASP A 182 -17.02 11.65 -8.92
CA ASP A 182 -16.47 12.87 -8.30
C ASP A 182 -15.46 12.56 -7.19
N VAL A 183 -15.77 11.62 -6.29
CA VAL A 183 -14.86 11.15 -5.23
C VAL A 183 -13.60 10.51 -5.84
N MET A 184 -13.75 9.69 -6.87
CA MET A 184 -12.61 9.06 -7.56
C MET A 184 -11.70 10.11 -8.20
N PHE A 185 -12.25 11.12 -8.86
CA PHE A 185 -11.46 12.15 -9.55
C PHE A 185 -10.82 13.15 -8.59
N HIS A 186 -11.55 13.64 -7.59
CA HIS A 186 -11.08 14.75 -6.75
C HIS A 186 -10.42 14.32 -5.44
N SER A 187 -10.79 13.17 -4.87
CA SER A 187 -10.27 12.73 -3.56
C SER A 187 -9.23 11.60 -3.66
N ILE A 188 -9.28 10.77 -4.71
CA ILE A 188 -8.42 9.58 -4.82
C ILE A 188 -7.35 9.73 -5.91
N THR A 189 -7.76 10.06 -7.14
CA THR A 189 -6.84 10.10 -8.30
C THR A 189 -6.17 11.47 -8.52
N TRP A 190 -6.57 12.51 -7.80
CA TRP A 190 -5.91 13.82 -7.81
C TRP A 190 -4.88 13.92 -6.67
N PRO A 191 -3.59 13.64 -6.93
CA PRO A 191 -2.58 13.48 -5.87
C PRO A 191 -2.02 14.81 -5.37
N TRP A 192 -2.28 15.93 -6.05
CA TRP A 192 -1.62 17.20 -5.78
C TRP A 192 -2.28 18.01 -4.66
N ALA A 193 -3.48 17.59 -4.22
CA ALA A 193 -4.18 18.14 -3.08
C ALA A 193 -3.93 17.32 -1.80
N TRP A 194 -2.91 16.46 -1.77
CA TRP A 194 -2.62 15.56 -0.65
C TRP A 194 -2.37 16.25 0.69
N ASP A 195 -1.97 17.53 0.65
CA ASP A 195 -1.77 18.38 1.82
C ASP A 195 -3.10 18.81 2.48
N ALA A 196 -4.23 18.62 1.79
CA ALA A 196 -5.56 18.84 2.34
C ALA A 196 -6.08 17.56 3.02
N ASP A 197 -6.96 17.71 4.01
CA ASP A 197 -7.66 16.59 4.64
C ASP A 197 -8.74 16.06 3.66
N LEU A 198 -8.30 15.29 2.66
CA LEU A 198 -9.12 14.86 1.51
C LEU A 198 -10.30 13.95 1.87
N ARG A 199 -10.25 13.29 3.06
CA ARG A 199 -11.22 12.31 3.58
C ARG A 199 -12.12 11.70 2.49
N PRO A 200 -11.59 10.80 1.65
CA PRO A 200 -12.34 10.28 0.51
C PRO A 200 -13.68 9.70 0.95
N GLY A 201 -14.73 9.98 0.18
CA GLY A 201 -16.03 9.35 0.36
C GLY A 201 -15.95 7.83 0.14
N TYR A 202 -16.94 7.10 0.64
CA TYR A 202 -17.03 5.63 0.63
C TYR A 202 -16.01 4.90 1.51
N ASP A 203 -14.74 5.30 1.47
CA ASP A 203 -13.69 4.77 2.33
C ASP A 203 -12.66 5.86 2.69
N VAL A 204 -12.72 6.28 3.95
CA VAL A 204 -11.81 7.29 4.50
C VAL A 204 -10.36 6.81 4.51
N HIS A 205 -10.11 5.50 4.59
CA HIS A 205 -8.77 4.91 4.72
C HIS A 205 -7.92 5.06 3.45
N LEU A 206 -8.55 5.37 2.31
CA LEU A 206 -7.89 5.62 1.03
C LEU A 206 -7.12 6.95 0.97
N TRP A 207 -7.18 7.78 2.01
CA TRP A 207 -6.47 9.08 2.10
C TRP A 207 -4.95 8.97 1.87
N THR A 208 -4.35 7.80 2.09
CA THR A 208 -2.91 7.56 1.90
C THR A 208 -2.52 7.35 0.43
N ILE A 209 -3.46 6.95 -0.43
CA ILE A 209 -3.19 6.58 -1.83
C ILE A 209 -2.71 7.77 -2.69
N PRO A 210 -3.35 8.96 -2.64
CA PRO A 210 -2.87 10.13 -3.36
C PRO A 210 -1.47 10.56 -2.89
N ILE A 211 -1.21 10.50 -1.58
CA ILE A 211 0.11 10.77 -0.98
C ILE A 211 1.15 9.81 -1.53
N GLU A 212 0.87 8.52 -1.51
CA GLU A 212 1.77 7.48 -2.00
C GLU A 212 2.08 7.68 -3.48
N PHE A 213 1.09 8.05 -4.31
CA PHE A 213 1.34 8.34 -5.72
C PHE A 213 2.19 9.60 -5.94
N ALA A 214 1.84 10.73 -5.31
CA ALA A 214 2.59 11.99 -5.42
C ALA A 214 4.07 11.81 -5.07
N HIS A 215 4.34 11.18 -3.92
CA HIS A 215 5.71 11.02 -3.41
C HIS A 215 6.50 9.95 -4.19
N SER A 216 5.82 9.03 -4.86
CA SER A 216 6.46 8.15 -5.83
C SER A 216 6.95 8.91 -7.06
N MET A 217 6.16 9.86 -7.57
CA MET A 217 6.57 10.71 -8.70
C MET A 217 7.73 11.62 -8.30
N LEU A 218 7.67 12.24 -7.11
CA LEU A 218 8.78 13.00 -6.54
C LEU A 218 10.05 12.16 -6.45
N LEU A 219 9.95 10.94 -5.90
CA LEU A 219 11.07 10.01 -5.80
C LEU A 219 11.68 9.70 -7.18
N PHE A 220 10.85 9.39 -8.18
CA PHE A 220 11.34 9.11 -9.53
C PHE A 220 12.06 10.30 -10.16
N LEU A 221 11.53 11.51 -9.95
CA LEU A 221 12.16 12.74 -10.38
C LEU A 221 13.52 12.94 -9.70
N VAL A 222 13.60 12.73 -8.38
CA VAL A 222 14.85 12.87 -7.63
C VAL A 222 15.91 11.88 -8.11
N ILE A 223 15.55 10.61 -8.32
CA ILE A 223 16.48 9.61 -8.87
C ILE A 223 16.96 10.02 -10.25
N LEU A 224 16.06 10.51 -11.11
CA LEU A 224 16.41 10.96 -12.46
C LEU A 224 17.38 12.16 -12.43
N LEU A 225 17.10 13.15 -11.59
CA LEU A 225 17.95 14.35 -11.43
C LEU A 225 19.34 13.99 -10.89
N LEU A 226 19.42 13.05 -9.95
CA LEU A 226 20.67 12.65 -9.31
C LEU A 226 21.39 11.51 -10.06
N ALA A 227 20.83 11.01 -11.17
CA ALA A 227 21.36 9.85 -11.89
C ALA A 227 22.80 10.04 -12.41
N ARG A 228 23.18 11.28 -12.75
CA ARG A 228 24.51 11.64 -13.25
C ARG A 228 25.49 12.05 -12.15
N VAL A 229 25.02 12.15 -10.90
CA VAL A 229 25.80 12.65 -9.77
C VAL A 229 26.63 11.52 -9.16
N LYS A 230 27.87 11.82 -8.75
CA LYS A 230 28.73 10.86 -8.04
C LYS A 230 28.06 10.41 -6.73
N PHE A 231 28.23 9.14 -6.37
CA PHE A 231 27.62 8.52 -5.18
C PHE A 231 27.65 9.41 -3.93
N ARG A 232 28.83 9.87 -3.49
CA ARG A 232 28.95 10.70 -2.27
C ARG A 232 28.15 12.00 -2.35
N VAL A 233 28.17 12.66 -3.50
CA VAL A 233 27.44 13.93 -3.70
C VAL A 233 25.94 13.66 -3.75
N ARG A 234 25.51 12.55 -4.37
CA ARG A 234 24.11 12.12 -4.39
C ARG A 234 23.59 11.80 -2.98
N GLN A 235 24.40 11.14 -2.14
CA GLN A 235 24.05 10.87 -0.74
C GLN A 235 23.85 12.17 0.04
N VAL A 236 24.79 13.11 -0.05
CA VAL A 236 24.69 14.42 0.61
C VAL A 236 23.48 15.20 0.10
N ALA A 237 23.23 15.22 -1.21
CA ALA A 237 22.07 15.88 -1.80
C ALA A 237 20.74 15.24 -1.33
N THR A 238 20.69 13.91 -1.24
CA THR A 238 19.50 13.19 -0.75
C THR A 238 19.23 13.49 0.71
N ILE A 239 20.25 13.46 1.58
CA ILE A 239 20.12 13.83 3.00
C ILE A 239 19.71 15.31 3.13
N GLY A 240 20.32 16.20 2.34
CA GLY A 240 19.94 17.61 2.33
C GLY A 240 18.48 17.82 1.95
N LEU A 241 17.99 17.10 0.94
CA LEU A 241 16.59 17.15 0.52
C LEU A 241 15.66 16.56 1.60
N MET A 242 16.05 15.47 2.26
CA MET A 242 15.31 14.90 3.39
C MET A 242 15.15 15.91 4.52
N VAL A 243 16.25 16.55 4.94
CA VAL A 243 16.23 17.58 6.00
C VAL A 243 15.35 18.76 5.57
N TYR A 244 15.48 19.22 4.32
CA TYR A 244 14.64 20.28 3.78
C TYR A 244 13.14 19.93 3.83
N CYS A 245 12.76 18.74 3.35
CA CYS A 245 11.38 18.26 3.41
C CYS A 245 10.85 18.23 4.84
N LEU A 246 11.66 17.77 5.79
CA LEU A 246 11.28 17.74 7.21
C LEU A 246 11.09 19.15 7.78
N CYS A 247 11.99 20.10 7.47
CA CYS A 247 11.86 21.51 7.87
C CYS A 247 10.61 22.18 7.28
N CYS A 248 10.19 21.77 6.09
CA CYS A 248 8.95 22.23 5.45
C CYS A 248 7.69 21.48 5.92
N GLY A 249 7.80 20.54 6.87
CA GLY A 249 6.68 19.73 7.37
C GLY A 249 6.18 18.66 6.38
N LYS A 250 6.94 18.38 5.31
CA LYS A 250 6.62 17.39 4.28
C LYS A 250 7.15 16.02 4.68
N TRP A 251 6.51 15.44 5.70
CA TRP A 251 6.91 14.16 6.33
C TRP A 251 6.90 12.98 5.34
N ALA A 252 5.91 12.87 4.47
CA ALA A 252 5.84 11.79 3.48
C ALA A 252 7.01 11.84 2.48
N ALA A 253 7.43 13.05 2.05
CA ALA A 253 8.61 13.21 1.20
C ALA A 253 9.89 12.78 1.92
N PHE A 254 10.04 13.15 3.20
CA PHE A 254 11.16 12.69 4.03
C PHE A 254 11.22 11.16 4.10
N GLU A 255 10.09 10.48 4.27
CA GLU A 255 10.03 9.01 4.37
C GLU A 255 10.35 8.30 3.05
N PHE A 256 9.79 8.77 1.93
CA PHE A 256 10.09 8.21 0.61
C PHE A 256 11.58 8.37 0.25
N LEU A 257 12.14 9.55 0.53
CA LEU A 257 13.57 9.81 0.33
C LEU A 257 14.45 9.04 1.32
N GLY A 258 14.01 8.85 2.56
CA GLY A 258 14.65 7.97 3.52
C GLY A 258 14.72 6.53 3.04
N GLY A 259 13.62 6.03 2.46
CA GLY A 259 13.58 4.74 1.78
C GLY A 259 14.59 4.65 0.62
N MET A 260 14.67 5.70 -0.21
CA MET A 260 15.67 5.82 -1.28
C MET A 260 17.10 5.73 -0.76
N TRP A 261 17.39 6.50 0.28
CA TRP A 261 18.69 6.56 0.91
C TRP A 261 19.11 5.19 1.46
N LEU A 262 18.21 4.51 2.18
CA LEU A 262 18.42 3.14 2.67
C LEU A 262 18.65 2.13 1.54
N ALA A 263 17.91 2.26 0.44
CA ALA A 263 18.08 1.39 -0.73
C ALA A 263 19.44 1.58 -1.38
N GLU A 264 19.91 2.82 -1.50
CA GLU A 264 21.21 3.12 -2.08
C GLU A 264 22.37 2.66 -1.20
N MET A 265 22.26 2.80 0.12
CA MET A 265 23.26 2.31 1.08
C MET A 265 23.41 0.77 1.08
N ARG A 266 22.39 0.06 0.61
CA ARG A 266 22.41 -1.41 0.49
C ARG A 266 23.10 -1.90 -0.79
N ILE A 267 23.14 -1.09 -1.85
CA ILE A 267 23.66 -1.46 -3.18
C ILE A 267 25.17 -1.34 -3.22
#